data_AF-A0A0G0RMN8-F1
#
_entry.id   AF-A0A0G0RMN8-F1
#
_cell.length_a   1.000
_cell.length_b   1.000
_cell.length_c   1.000
_cell.angle_alpha   90.00
_cell.angle_beta   90.00
_cell.angle_gamma   90.00
#
_symmetry.space_group_name_H-M   'P 1'
#
loop_
_entity.id
_entity.type
_entity.pdbx_description
1 polymer ?
#
loop_
_entity_poly.entity_id
_entity_poly.type
_entity_poly.pdbx_seq_one_letter_code
_entity_poly.pdbx_strand_id
1 'polypeptide(L)'
;MEKGSLNGCYCAGGVCDTRGGQLITNEELLTLPVDILIPAALEDVINENNMQNIKAKIIIEMANGPVSPKAHHYLTQKGIVIVPDILA
;
A
#
# COMPACT_ATOMS: atom_id res chain seq x y z
N MET A 1 -15.30 16.08 -27.26
CA MET A 1 -14.44 14.91 -26.98
C MET A 1 -13.09 15.44 -26.55
N GLU A 2 -12.88 15.60 -25.25
CA GLU A 2 -11.58 16.05 -24.72
C GLU A 2 -10.62 14.86 -24.80
N LYS A 3 -9.53 15.04 -25.54
CA LYS A 3 -8.42 14.08 -25.57
C LYS A 3 -7.72 14.17 -24.22
N GLY A 4 -7.81 13.12 -23.41
CA GLY A 4 -6.95 12.99 -22.24
C GLY A 4 -5.49 12.93 -22.68
N SER A 5 -4.65 13.81 -22.14
CA SER A 5 -3.20 13.71 -22.30
C SER A 5 -2.63 12.79 -21.22
N LEU A 6 -1.80 11.81 -21.61
CA LEU A 6 -0.87 11.16 -20.69
C LEU A 6 0.23 12.18 -20.34
N ASN A 7 0.06 12.90 -19.22
CA ASN A 7 1.18 13.56 -18.57
C ASN A 7 2.00 12.47 -17.89
N GLY A 8 3.06 12.02 -18.56
CA GLY A 8 4.02 11.11 -17.96
C GLY A 8 4.74 11.81 -16.80
N CYS A 9 4.42 11.41 -15.57
CA CYS A 9 5.31 11.61 -14.42
C CYS A 9 6.54 10.71 -14.63
N TYR A 10 7.60 11.26 -15.22
CA TYR A 10 8.86 10.56 -15.40
C TYR A 10 9.92 11.14 -14.46
N CYS A 11 10.49 10.25 -13.67
CA CYS A 11 11.55 10.52 -12.73
C CYS A 11 12.78 9.73 -13.20
N ALA A 12 13.95 10.36 -13.22
CA ALA A 12 15.18 9.60 -13.28
C ALA A 12 15.41 8.92 -11.93
N GLY A 13 14.95 7.67 -11.76
CA GLY A 13 15.36 6.78 -10.66
C GLY A 13 14.54 6.80 -9.35
N GLY A 14 13.32 7.36 -9.30
CA GLY A 14 12.52 7.37 -8.07
C GLY A 14 11.14 8.05 -8.18
N VAL A 15 10.65 8.63 -7.09
CA VAL A 15 9.41 9.45 -7.05
C VAL A 15 9.79 10.93 -7.21
N CYS A 16 9.55 11.50 -8.40
CA CYS A 16 9.86 12.88 -8.79
C CYS A 16 8.81 13.44 -9.76
N ASP A 17 7.74 14.00 -9.21
CA ASP A 17 7.15 15.28 -9.59
C ASP A 17 5.99 15.52 -8.62
N THR A 18 6.16 16.43 -7.67
CA THR A 18 5.17 16.72 -6.62
C THR A 18 4.18 17.81 -7.04
N ARG A 19 4.11 18.17 -8.34
CA ARG A 19 3.11 19.10 -8.86
C ARG A 19 1.70 18.48 -8.73
N GLY A 20 1.13 18.61 -7.53
CA GLY A 20 -0.19 18.10 -7.16
C GLY A 20 -0.22 17.10 -6.01
N GLY A 21 0.94 16.70 -5.45
CA GLY A 21 1.02 15.69 -4.38
C GLY A 21 1.83 16.18 -3.18
N GLN A 22 1.47 15.69 -1.99
CA GLN A 22 2.25 15.90 -0.76
C GLN A 22 3.28 14.77 -0.61
N LEU A 23 4.53 15.13 -0.31
CA LEU A 23 5.53 14.13 0.09
C LEU A 23 5.16 13.56 1.46
N ILE A 24 5.10 12.24 1.53
CA ILE A 24 4.86 11.46 2.74
C ILE A 24 5.88 10.33 2.79
N THR A 25 6.15 9.81 3.98
CA THR A 25 7.01 8.63 4.15
C THR A 25 6.27 7.34 3.78
N ASN A 26 7.02 6.23 3.66
CA ASN A 26 6.40 4.92 3.42
C ASN A 26 5.52 4.50 4.60
N GLU A 27 5.94 4.79 5.83
CA GLU A 27 5.17 4.50 7.04
C GLU A 27 3.87 5.30 7.09
N GLU A 28 3.92 6.58 6.68
CA GLU A 28 2.73 7.41 6.55
C GLU A 28 1.78 6.84 5.49
N LEU A 29 2.31 6.46 4.31
CA LEU A 29 1.54 5.87 3.21
C LEU A 29 0.78 4.63 3.65
N LEU A 30 1.43 3.70 4.36
CA LEU A 30 0.81 2.44 4.80
C LEU A 30 -0.34 2.66 5.81
N THR A 31 -0.35 3.80 6.52
CA THR A 31 -1.30 4.08 7.60
C THR A 31 -2.38 5.10 7.22
N LEU A 32 -2.43 5.47 5.93
CA LEU A 32 -3.46 6.36 5.40
C LEU A 32 -4.88 5.75 5.53
N PRO A 33 -5.90 6.59 5.77
CA PRO A 33 -7.28 6.15 5.81
C PRO A 33 -7.82 5.94 4.39
N VAL A 34 -7.48 4.79 3.79
CA VAL A 34 -7.90 4.38 2.44
C VAL A 34 -8.90 3.23 2.51
N ASP A 35 -9.66 3.01 1.44
CA ASP A 35 -10.48 1.80 1.34
C ASP A 35 -9.63 0.57 0.99
N ILE A 36 -8.67 0.73 0.08
CA ILE A 36 -7.81 -0.34 -0.44
C ILE A 36 -6.34 0.08 -0.30
N LEU A 37 -5.51 -0.81 0.27
CA LEU A 37 -4.06 -0.68 0.34
C LEU A 37 -3.40 -1.79 -0.48
N ILE A 38 -2.40 -1.44 -1.30
CA ILE A 38 -1.72 -2.38 -2.20
C ILE A 38 -0.20 -2.34 -1.94
N PRO A 39 0.31 -3.17 -1.03
CA PRO A 39 1.74 -3.33 -0.83
C PRO A 39 2.37 -4.11 -2.01
N ALA A 40 3.27 -3.46 -2.74
CA ALA A 40 3.85 -3.99 -3.98
C ALA A 40 5.38 -3.78 -4.10
N ALA A 41 6.05 -3.48 -2.98
CA ALA A 41 7.46 -3.10 -2.98
C ALA A 41 8.37 -4.19 -2.40
N LEU A 42 8.31 -4.39 -1.07
CA LEU A 42 9.14 -5.33 -0.32
C LEU A 42 8.27 -6.23 0.56
N GLU A 43 8.86 -7.33 1.01
CA GLU A 43 8.30 -8.20 2.04
C GLU A 43 8.26 -7.51 3.43
N ASP A 44 7.40 -8.01 4.30
CA ASP A 44 7.30 -7.65 5.73
C ASP A 44 7.12 -6.15 6.03
N VAL A 45 6.62 -5.37 5.07
CA VAL A 45 6.36 -3.93 5.22
C VAL A 45 5.18 -3.63 6.15
N ILE A 46 4.25 -4.58 6.30
CA ILE A 46 3.19 -4.53 7.33
C ILE A 46 3.50 -5.61 8.36
N ASN A 47 3.90 -5.19 9.55
CA ASN A 47 4.36 -6.07 10.63
C ASN A 47 3.87 -5.57 12.00
N GLU A 48 4.33 -6.19 13.08
CA GLU A 48 3.93 -5.93 14.45
C GLU A 48 4.09 -4.47 14.88
N ASN A 49 5.02 -3.74 14.25
CA ASN A 49 5.30 -2.35 14.59
C ASN A 49 4.26 -1.38 14.03
N ASN A 50 3.55 -1.74 12.96
CA ASN A 50 2.61 -0.84 12.27
C ASN A 50 1.21 -1.43 12.02
N MET A 51 0.97 -2.73 12.24
CA MET A 51 -0.31 -3.40 11.99
C MET A 51 -1.50 -2.72 12.70
N GLN A 52 -1.29 -2.15 13.88
CA GLN A 52 -2.35 -1.46 14.64
C GLN A 52 -2.78 -0.14 14.00
N ASN A 53 -1.90 0.46 13.20
CA ASN A 53 -2.10 1.76 12.55
C ASN A 53 -2.70 1.63 11.15
N ILE A 54 -2.87 0.40 10.63
CA ILE A 54 -3.51 0.16 9.34
C ILE A 54 -5.00 0.50 9.44
N LYS A 55 -5.46 1.36 8.51
CA LYS A 55 -6.83 1.84 8.42
C LYS A 55 -7.56 1.36 7.16
N ALA A 56 -6.87 0.62 6.30
CA ALA A 56 -7.44 0.03 5.10
C ALA A 56 -8.54 -0.99 5.42
N LYS A 57 -9.55 -1.09 4.56
CA LYS A 57 -10.60 -2.12 4.66
C LYS A 57 -10.23 -3.38 3.88
N ILE A 58 -9.45 -3.22 2.82
CA ILE A 58 -8.95 -4.28 1.95
C ILE A 58 -7.44 -4.10 1.75
N ILE A 59 -6.70 -5.20 1.82
CA ILE A 59 -5.28 -5.26 1.48
C ILE A 59 -5.10 -6.26 0.32
N ILE A 60 -4.37 -5.87 -0.72
CA ILE A 60 -4.01 -6.74 -1.84
C ILE A 60 -2.49 -6.89 -1.86
N GLU A 61 -2.00 -8.08 -1.55
CA GLU A 61 -0.58 -8.38 -1.49
C GLU A 61 -0.06 -8.59 -2.92
N MET A 62 0.61 -7.57 -3.50
CA MET A 62 1.21 -7.69 -4.85
C MET A 62 2.71 -8.01 -4.80
N ALA A 63 3.35 -7.78 -3.66
CA ALA A 63 4.69 -8.30 -3.37
C ALA A 63 4.58 -9.72 -2.78
N ASN A 64 5.71 -10.43 -2.70
CA ASN A 64 5.78 -11.70 -1.98
C ASN A 64 5.89 -11.42 -0.47
N GLY A 65 4.93 -11.89 0.32
CA GLY A 65 4.89 -11.75 1.79
C GLY A 65 5.01 -10.32 2.34
N PRO A 66 4.29 -9.29 1.82
CA PRO A 66 4.39 -7.92 2.33
C PRO A 66 3.75 -7.74 3.72
N VAL A 67 2.95 -8.71 4.16
CA VAL A 67 2.31 -8.71 5.49
C VAL A 67 2.88 -9.86 6.31
N SER A 68 3.43 -9.55 7.49
CA SER A 68 3.94 -10.55 8.42
C SER A 68 2.83 -11.51 8.85
N PRO A 69 3.11 -12.80 9.13
CA PRO A 69 2.08 -13.75 9.57
C PRO A 69 1.28 -13.27 10.79
N LYS A 70 1.94 -12.56 11.72
CA LYS A 70 1.29 -12.02 12.91
C LYS A 70 0.43 -10.80 12.57
N ALA A 71 0.88 -9.92 11.69
CA ALA A 71 0.09 -8.81 11.20
C ALA A 71 -1.14 -9.31 10.41
N HIS A 72 -0.96 -10.31 9.55
CA HIS A 72 -2.03 -10.92 8.78
C HIS A 72 -3.13 -11.48 9.70
N HIS A 73 -2.75 -12.24 10.73
CA HIS A 73 -3.70 -12.77 11.71
C HIS A 73 -4.47 -11.65 12.43
N TYR A 74 -3.76 -10.62 12.90
CA TYR A 74 -4.37 -9.49 13.60
C TYR A 74 -5.35 -8.70 12.71
N LEU A 75 -4.96 -8.39 11.48
CA LEU A 75 -5.76 -7.58 10.55
C LEU A 75 -7.02 -8.34 10.10
N THR A 76 -6.90 -9.63 9.81
CA THR A 76 -8.03 -10.49 9.47
C THR A 76 -9.02 -10.61 10.64
N GLN A 77 -8.54 -10.73 11.88
CA GLN A 77 -9.42 -10.71 13.07
C GLN A 77 -10.17 -9.38 13.25
N LYS A 78 -9.58 -8.27 12.79
CA LYS A 78 -10.20 -6.94 12.79
C LYS A 78 -11.23 -6.77 11.66
N GLY A 79 -11.41 -7.79 10.80
CA GLY A 79 -12.35 -7.77 9.69
C GLY A 79 -11.80 -7.12 8.41
N ILE A 80 -10.49 -6.92 8.32
CA ILE A 80 -9.84 -6.45 7.09
C ILE A 80 -9.75 -7.64 6.13
N VAL A 81 -10.16 -7.43 4.87
CA VAL A 81 -10.04 -8.45 3.83
C VAL A 81 -8.63 -8.41 3.26
N ILE A 82 -7.93 -9.54 3.27
CA ILE A 82 -6.59 -9.64 2.70
C ILE A 82 -6.64 -10.62 1.52
N VAL A 83 -6.25 -10.15 0.34
CA VAL A 83 -6.05 -10.97 -0.85
C VAL A 83 -4.57 -11.38 -0.87
N PRO A 84 -4.26 -12.68 -0.70
CA PRO A 84 -2.89 -13.16 -0.57
C PRO A 84 -2.15 -13.11 -1.90
N ASP A 85 -0.84 -12.93 -1.84
CA ASP A 85 0.08 -12.84 -2.98
C ASP A 85 0.00 -13.99 -3.98
N ILE A 86 -0.23 -15.22 -3.51
CA ILE A 86 -0.40 -16.41 -4.37
C ILE A 86 -1.64 -16.36 -5.27
N LEU A 87 -2.59 -15.44 -5.01
CA LEU A 87 -3.85 -15.31 -5.76
C LEU A 87 -3.94 -14.00 -6.56
N ALA A 88 -2.98 -13.09 -6.40
CA ALA A 88 -3.14 -11.67 -6.71
C ALA A 88 -2.34 -11.23 -7.94
#